data_AF-A0A9Q0T6F7-F1
#
_entry.id   AF-A0A9Q0T6F7-F1
#
_cell.length_a   1.000
_cell.length_b   1.000
_cell.length_c   1.000
_cell.angle_alpha   90.00
_cell.angle_beta   90.00
_cell.angle_gamma   90.00
#
_symmetry.space_group_name_H-M   'P 1'
#
loop_
_entity.id
_entity.type
_entity.pdbx_description
1 polymer ?
#
loop_
_entity_poly.entity_id
_entity_poly.type
_entity_poly.pdbx_seq_one_letter_code
_entity_poly.pdbx_strand_id
1 'polypeptide(L)'
;MQPLILEGNWLKGRWTWSVYDGECHVLGVIPTALVPIEISGHTVGEVLIVSDMHERKAEMARRSDAFIALPGGYGTFEELLEMITWSQLGIHNKPVGLLNVDGYYDSLLGFFDKGVDEGFIRASARNIVISARTARELIQKMEDYVPLHEQVAPSHSWKGEQCNGKL
;
A
#
# COMPACT_ATOMS: atom_id res chain seq x y z
N MET A 1 16.40 7.08 8.45
CA MET A 1 14.96 7.39 8.34
C MET A 1 14.45 6.63 7.12
N GLN A 2 13.36 5.86 7.21
CA GLN A 2 12.85 5.14 6.04
C GLN A 2 12.19 6.12 5.05
N PRO A 3 12.33 5.92 3.73
CA PRO A 3 11.74 6.81 2.75
C PRO A 3 10.22 6.61 2.65
N LEU A 4 9.50 7.68 2.34
CA LEU A 4 8.12 7.58 1.85
C LEU A 4 8.15 7.00 0.44
N ILE A 5 7.46 5.87 0.25
CA ILE A 5 7.41 5.17 -1.04
C ILE A 5 6.12 5.55 -1.75
N LEU A 6 6.24 6.05 -2.97
CA LEU A 6 5.10 6.58 -3.73
C LEU A 6 4.86 5.79 -5.02
N GLU A 7 3.57 5.52 -5.28
CA GLU A 7 3.04 4.95 -6.53
C GLU A 7 2.69 6.07 -7.54
N GLY A 8 2.75 5.77 -8.85
CA GLY A 8 2.08 6.51 -9.92
C GLY A 8 2.72 7.84 -10.34
N ASN A 9 1.91 8.80 -10.79
CA ASN A 9 2.37 10.13 -11.24
C ASN A 9 2.69 11.07 -10.07
N TRP A 10 3.45 10.56 -9.09
CA TRP A 10 3.77 11.22 -7.81
C TRP A 10 4.50 12.56 -7.98
N LEU A 11 5.08 12.81 -9.16
CA LEU A 11 5.66 14.09 -9.58
C LEU A 11 4.69 15.26 -9.50
N LYS A 12 3.39 15.01 -9.67
CA LYS A 12 2.35 16.05 -9.73
C LYS A 12 1.58 16.20 -8.42
N GLY A 13 1.84 15.35 -7.43
CA GLY A 13 1.14 15.36 -6.14
C GLY A 13 1.65 16.48 -5.23
N ARG A 14 0.76 17.37 -4.78
CA ARG A 14 1.10 18.45 -3.81
C ARG A 14 1.68 17.90 -2.49
N TRP A 15 1.27 16.70 -2.10
CA TRP A 15 1.78 16.01 -0.92
C TRP A 15 3.24 15.59 -1.06
N THR A 16 3.66 15.15 -2.25
CA THR A 16 5.05 14.75 -2.52
C THR A 16 6.02 15.91 -2.29
N TRP A 17 5.67 17.09 -2.79
CA TRP A 17 6.42 18.33 -2.55
C TRP A 17 6.44 18.69 -1.07
N SER A 18 5.31 18.59 -0.38
CA SER A 18 5.24 18.89 1.06
C SER A 18 6.14 17.98 1.90
N VAL A 19 6.28 16.70 1.51
CA VAL A 19 7.16 15.73 2.18
C VAL A 19 8.63 16.03 1.87
N TYR A 20 8.95 16.30 0.61
CA TYR A 20 10.32 16.62 0.20
C TYR A 20 10.82 17.95 0.77
N ASP A 21 9.98 18.99 0.77
CA ASP A 21 10.27 20.29 1.40
C ASP A 21 10.45 20.16 2.92
N GLY A 22 9.84 19.13 3.52
CA GLY A 22 10.04 18.73 4.91
C GLY A 22 11.32 17.92 5.16
N GLU A 23 12.24 17.86 4.19
CA GLU A 23 13.50 17.10 4.22
C GLU A 23 13.33 15.58 4.38
N CYS A 24 12.13 15.05 4.13
CA CYS A 24 11.89 13.62 4.15
C CYS A 24 12.36 12.97 2.85
N HIS A 25 12.95 11.78 2.96
CA HIS A 25 13.34 10.98 1.81
C HIS A 25 12.09 10.44 1.09
N VAL A 26 12.05 10.59 -0.24
CA VAL A 26 10.99 10.08 -1.10
C VAL A 26 11.61 9.11 -2.10
N LEU A 27 11.00 7.94 -2.27
CA LEU A 27 11.38 6.93 -3.27
C LEU A 27 10.17 6.62 -4.17
N GLY A 28 10.28 6.94 -5.46
CA GLY A 28 9.32 6.49 -6.46
C GLY A 28 9.75 5.14 -7.05
N VAL A 29 8.83 4.19 -7.18
CA VAL A 29 9.08 2.93 -7.90
C VAL A 29 8.27 2.94 -9.20
N ILE A 30 8.93 2.77 -10.34
CA ILE A 30 8.31 2.92 -11.65
C ILE A 30 8.72 1.80 -12.61
N PRO A 31 7.77 1.16 -13.32
CA PRO A 31 8.11 0.18 -14.34
C PRO A 31 8.65 0.88 -15.58
N THR A 32 9.60 0.22 -16.25
CA THR A 32 10.29 0.75 -17.43
C THR A 32 9.31 1.25 -18.51
N ALA A 33 8.18 0.57 -18.70
CA ALA A 33 7.16 0.94 -19.66
C ALA A 33 6.44 2.28 -19.37
N LEU A 34 6.39 2.71 -18.11
CA LEU A 34 5.70 3.95 -17.71
C LEU A 34 6.64 5.14 -17.56
N VAL A 35 7.97 4.93 -17.59
CA VAL A 35 8.97 6.01 -17.50
C VAL A 35 8.69 7.17 -18.46
N PRO A 36 8.41 6.96 -19.77
CA PRO A 36 8.17 8.07 -20.69
C PRO A 36 6.87 8.86 -20.41
N ILE A 37 5.93 8.25 -19.68
CA ILE A 37 4.58 8.78 -19.45
C ILE A 37 4.52 9.51 -18.10
N GLU A 38 5.08 8.90 -17.06
CA GLU A 38 5.00 9.40 -15.69
C GLU A 38 6.17 10.32 -15.34
N ILE A 39 7.35 10.13 -15.93
CA ILE A 39 8.50 11.02 -15.73
C ILE A 39 8.49 12.13 -16.79
N SER A 40 7.59 13.08 -16.62
CA SER A 40 7.56 14.33 -17.40
C SER A 40 7.84 15.54 -16.49
N GLY A 41 9.10 16.00 -16.45
CA GLY A 41 9.51 17.19 -15.70
C GLY A 41 10.49 16.91 -14.55
N HIS A 42 10.51 17.81 -13.56
CA HIS A 42 11.41 17.71 -12.40
C HIS A 42 10.96 16.59 -11.46
N THR A 43 11.84 15.63 -11.22
CA THR A 43 11.63 14.57 -10.24
C THR A 43 12.01 14.99 -8.84
N VAL A 44 11.32 14.45 -7.84
CA VAL A 44 11.51 14.78 -6.43
C VAL A 44 11.95 13.51 -5.68
N GLY A 45 13.15 13.51 -5.10
CA GLY A 45 13.69 12.31 -4.45
C GLY A 45 14.25 11.27 -5.41
N GLU A 46 14.39 10.04 -4.93
CA GLU A 46 15.00 8.92 -5.66
C GLU A 46 13.99 8.15 -6.50
N VAL A 47 14.45 7.51 -7.58
CA VAL A 47 13.61 6.71 -8.46
C VAL A 47 14.23 5.33 -8.65
N LEU A 48 13.45 4.29 -8.39
CA LEU A 48 13.78 2.91 -8.67
C LEU A 48 12.99 2.43 -9.88
N ILE A 49 13.71 2.18 -10.98
CA ILE A 49 13.12 1.63 -12.21
C ILE A 49 13.10 0.10 -12.10
N VAL A 50 11.94 -0.50 -12.37
CA VAL A 50 11.73 -1.96 -12.36
C VAL A 50 11.29 -2.46 -13.74
N SER A 51 11.33 -3.77 -13.93
CA SER A 51 11.00 -4.40 -15.22
C SER A 51 9.51 -4.32 -15.55
N ASP A 52 8.64 -4.58 -14.58
CA ASP A 52 7.18 -4.64 -14.77
C ASP A 52 6.36 -4.23 -13.53
N MET A 53 5.03 -4.31 -13.65
CA MET A 53 4.10 -3.95 -12.57
C MET A 53 4.14 -4.91 -11.38
N HIS A 54 4.47 -6.18 -11.56
CA HIS A 54 4.55 -7.13 -10.46
C HIS A 54 5.79 -6.83 -9.62
N GLU A 55 6.93 -6.59 -10.27
CA GLU A 55 8.15 -6.19 -9.58
C GLU A 55 7.96 -4.86 -8.85
N ARG A 56 7.26 -3.89 -9.46
CA ARG A 56 6.90 -2.62 -8.82
C ARG A 56 6.18 -2.86 -7.48
N LYS A 57 5.08 -3.61 -7.51
CA LYS A 57 4.26 -3.87 -6.30
C LYS A 57 5.03 -4.67 -5.25
N ALA A 58 5.83 -5.65 -5.68
CA ALA A 58 6.68 -6.43 -4.77
C ALA A 58 7.77 -5.58 -4.10
N GLU A 59 8.41 -4.68 -4.85
CA GLU A 59 9.44 -3.77 -4.34
C GLU A 59 8.89 -2.79 -3.32
N MET A 60 7.73 -2.19 -3.65
CA MET A 60 7.04 -1.26 -2.76
C MET A 60 6.60 -1.97 -1.48
N ALA A 61 5.99 -3.14 -1.60
CA ALA A 61 5.58 -3.90 -0.43
C ALA A 61 6.77 -4.35 0.42
N ARG A 62 7.94 -4.63 -0.17
CA ARG A 62 9.13 -5.04 0.58
C ARG A 62 9.74 -3.88 1.38
N ARG A 63 9.78 -2.69 0.78
CA ARG A 63 10.46 -1.53 1.37
C ARG A 63 9.57 -0.67 2.27
N SER A 64 8.24 -0.79 2.19
CA SER A 64 7.33 -0.04 3.05
C SER A 64 7.16 -0.71 4.41
N ASP A 65 7.04 0.05 5.50
CA ASP A 65 6.58 -0.49 6.79
C ASP A 65 5.05 -0.47 6.94
N ALA A 66 4.38 0.32 6.11
CA ALA A 66 2.95 0.58 6.16
C ALA A 66 2.43 1.04 4.79
N PHE A 67 1.13 0.92 4.56
CA PHE A 67 0.48 1.39 3.34
C PHE A 67 -0.60 2.42 3.68
N ILE A 68 -0.63 3.53 2.95
CA ILE A 68 -1.67 4.56 3.12
C ILE A 68 -2.26 4.90 1.76
N ALA A 69 -3.57 4.75 1.61
CA ALA A 69 -4.29 5.25 0.44
C ALA A 69 -4.90 6.62 0.74
N LEU A 70 -4.62 7.57 -0.14
CA LEU A 70 -5.26 8.88 -0.22
C LEU A 70 -6.40 8.84 -1.26
N PRO A 71 -7.40 9.74 -1.19
CA PRO A 71 -8.47 9.80 -2.18
C PRO A 71 -7.94 9.76 -3.63
N GLY A 72 -8.44 8.80 -4.40
CA GLY A 72 -7.89 8.44 -5.69
C GLY A 72 -8.85 7.57 -6.51
N GLY A 73 -8.50 7.33 -7.78
CA GLY A 73 -9.34 6.58 -8.72
C GLY A 73 -9.08 5.08 -8.70
N TYR A 74 -9.37 4.43 -9.84
CA TYR A 74 -9.26 2.98 -9.99
C TYR A 74 -7.87 2.41 -9.69
N GLY A 75 -6.78 3.11 -10.04
CA GLY A 75 -5.42 2.66 -9.72
C GLY A 75 -5.21 2.52 -8.22
N THR A 76 -5.60 3.54 -7.45
CA THR A 76 -5.52 3.50 -5.98
C THR A 76 -6.37 2.40 -5.38
N PHE A 77 -7.56 2.11 -5.95
CA PHE A 77 -8.39 1.01 -5.49
C PHE A 77 -7.78 -0.37 -5.79
N GLU A 78 -7.16 -0.56 -6.96
CA GLU A 78 -6.48 -1.81 -7.31
C GLU A 78 -5.32 -2.08 -6.34
N GLU A 79 -4.46 -1.09 -6.12
CA GLU A 79 -3.31 -1.18 -5.20
C GLU A 79 -3.76 -1.44 -3.75
N LEU A 80 -4.78 -0.70 -3.30
CA LEU A 80 -5.35 -0.87 -1.97
C LEU A 80 -5.89 -2.30 -1.74
N LEU A 81 -6.71 -2.79 -2.66
CA LEU A 81 -7.31 -4.13 -2.53
C LEU A 81 -6.26 -5.23 -2.61
N GLU A 82 -5.18 -5.02 -3.37
CA GLU A 82 -4.07 -5.97 -3.39
C GLU A 82 -3.35 -6.04 -2.04
N MET A 83 -3.04 -4.92 -1.40
CA MET A 83 -2.40 -4.92 -0.08
C MET A 83 -3.30 -5.51 1.01
N ILE A 84 -4.62 -5.28 0.92
CA ILE A 84 -5.59 -5.95 1.81
C ILE A 84 -5.53 -7.47 1.63
N THR A 85 -5.52 -7.92 0.37
CA THR A 85 -5.49 -9.34 0.02
C THR A 85 -4.18 -10.00 0.46
N TRP A 86 -3.04 -9.35 0.27
CA TRP A 86 -1.74 -9.87 0.71
C TRP A 86 -1.66 -9.98 2.24
N SER A 87 -2.21 -9.00 2.96
CA SER A 87 -2.37 -9.09 4.40
C SER A 87 -3.22 -10.30 4.79
N GLN A 88 -4.40 -10.46 4.19
CA GLN A 88 -5.32 -11.58 4.45
C GLN A 88 -4.67 -12.96 4.18
N LEU A 89 -3.83 -13.05 3.15
CA LEU A 89 -3.07 -14.27 2.80
C LEU A 89 -1.87 -14.54 3.72
N GLY A 90 -1.52 -13.60 4.61
CA GLY A 90 -0.37 -13.71 5.51
C GLY A 90 0.97 -13.40 4.84
N ILE A 91 0.97 -12.76 3.67
CA ILE A 91 2.19 -12.37 2.94
C ILE A 91 2.90 -11.22 3.67
N HIS A 92 2.14 -10.32 4.30
CA HIS A 92 2.67 -9.32 5.22
C HIS A 92 1.71 -9.07 6.38
N ASN A 93 2.23 -8.38 7.41
CA ASN A 93 1.48 -7.98 8.60
C ASN A 93 1.46 -6.45 8.79
N LYS A 94 1.84 -5.70 7.74
CA LYS A 94 1.95 -4.24 7.74
C LYS A 94 0.55 -3.59 7.76
N PRO A 95 0.35 -2.49 8.49
CA PRO A 95 -0.94 -1.79 8.55
C PRO A 95 -1.33 -1.20 7.20
N VAL A 96 -2.63 -1.25 6.87
CA VAL A 96 -3.21 -0.65 5.66
C VAL A 96 -4.19 0.45 6.08
N GLY A 97 -3.82 1.69 5.82
CA GLY A 97 -4.55 2.89 6.22
C GLY A 97 -5.30 3.58 5.08
N LEU A 98 -6.49 4.09 5.37
CA LEU A 98 -7.27 4.97 4.50
C LEU A 98 -7.40 6.35 5.13
N LEU A 99 -6.89 7.38 4.45
CA LEU A 99 -7.14 8.76 4.85
C LEU A 99 -8.50 9.20 4.29
N ASN A 100 -9.53 9.10 5.13
CA ASN A 100 -10.92 9.35 4.77
C ASN A 100 -11.28 10.85 4.85
N VAL A 101 -10.72 11.64 3.95
CA VAL A 101 -11.00 13.07 3.81
C VAL A 101 -12.44 13.26 3.34
N ASP A 102 -13.21 14.10 4.05
CA ASP A 102 -14.60 14.45 3.72
C ASP A 102 -15.54 13.25 3.46
N GLY A 103 -15.25 12.09 4.05
CA GLY A 103 -16.05 10.88 3.88
C GLY A 103 -15.89 10.18 2.53
N TYR A 104 -14.82 10.48 1.77
CA TYR A 104 -14.54 9.89 0.46
C TYR A 104 -14.65 8.36 0.42
N TYR A 105 -14.18 7.67 1.46
CA TYR A 105 -14.19 6.21 1.57
C TYR A 105 -15.42 5.63 2.29
N ASP A 106 -16.40 6.43 2.71
CA ASP A 106 -17.55 5.95 3.49
C ASP A 106 -18.32 4.84 2.77
N SER A 107 -18.55 5.00 1.46
CA SER A 107 -19.22 3.97 0.65
C SER A 107 -18.38 2.70 0.49
N LEU A 108 -17.05 2.82 0.39
CA LEU A 108 -16.15 1.66 0.29
C LEU A 108 -16.09 0.89 1.61
N LEU A 109 -15.99 1.60 2.73
CA LEU A 109 -16.02 1.00 4.06
C LEU A 109 -17.36 0.31 4.33
N GLY A 110 -18.48 0.94 3.96
CA GLY A 110 -19.80 0.32 4.04
C GLY A 110 -19.95 -0.91 3.13
N PHE A 111 -19.28 -0.92 1.97
CA PHE A 111 -19.23 -2.11 1.10
C PHE A 111 -18.45 -3.26 1.76
N PHE A 112 -17.33 -2.96 2.45
CA PHE A 112 -16.61 -3.98 3.22
C PHE A 112 -17.44 -4.51 4.39
N ASP A 113 -18.18 -3.64 5.10
CA ASP A 113 -19.08 -4.04 6.18
C ASP A 113 -20.18 -4.97 5.66
N LYS A 114 -20.81 -4.63 4.54
CA LYS A 114 -21.76 -5.53 3.87
C LYS A 114 -21.11 -6.87 3.49
N GLY A 115 -19.87 -6.84 3.00
CA GLY A 115 -19.12 -8.07 2.70
C GLY A 115 -18.95 -8.98 3.93
N VAL A 116 -18.83 -8.38 5.12
CA VAL A 116 -18.81 -9.13 6.39
C VAL A 116 -20.19 -9.71 6.70
N ASP A 117 -21.24 -8.91 6.61
CA ASP A 117 -22.61 -9.33 6.91
C ASP A 117 -23.08 -10.49 6.01
N GLU A 118 -22.68 -10.46 4.74
CA GLU A 118 -23.00 -11.49 3.75
C GLU A 118 -22.04 -12.70 3.80
N GLY A 119 -21.02 -12.65 4.67
CA GLY A 119 -20.06 -13.76 4.88
C GLY A 119 -18.95 -13.90 3.84
N PHE A 120 -18.78 -12.91 2.94
CA PHE A 120 -17.67 -12.88 1.97
C PHE A 120 -16.36 -12.43 2.61
N ILE A 121 -16.41 -11.59 3.64
CA ILE A 121 -15.26 -11.10 4.40
C ILE A 121 -15.37 -11.63 5.83
N ARG A 122 -14.32 -12.24 6.34
CA ARG A 122 -14.29 -12.63 7.76
C ARG A 122 -14.23 -11.37 8.63
N ALA A 123 -14.97 -11.35 9.75
CA ALA A 123 -14.95 -10.22 10.69
C ALA A 123 -13.53 -9.87 11.16
N SER A 124 -12.65 -10.86 11.31
CA SER A 124 -11.24 -10.62 11.65
C SER A 124 -10.44 -9.95 10.52
N ALA A 125 -10.68 -10.32 9.26
CA ALA A 125 -10.07 -9.71 8.08
C ALA A 125 -10.55 -8.26 7.85
N ARG A 126 -11.75 -7.91 8.31
CA ARG A 126 -12.25 -6.52 8.23
C ARG A 126 -11.39 -5.52 9.00
N ASN A 127 -10.66 -5.99 10.02
CA ASN A 127 -9.75 -5.19 10.83
C ASN A 127 -8.40 -4.92 10.16
N ILE A 128 -8.14 -5.48 8.98
CA ILE A 128 -6.93 -5.17 8.17
C ILE A 128 -6.93 -3.69 7.78
N VAL A 129 -8.11 -3.14 7.46
CA VAL A 129 -8.26 -1.76 6.98
C VAL A 129 -8.52 -0.82 8.14
N ILE A 130 -7.57 0.10 8.36
CA ILE A 130 -7.66 1.19 9.33
C ILE A 130 -8.11 2.44 8.58
N SER A 131 -9.03 3.20 9.16
CA SER A 131 -9.40 4.51 8.59
C SER A 131 -9.47 5.61 9.65
N ALA A 132 -9.19 6.82 9.20
CA ALA A 132 -9.26 8.04 9.99
C ALA A 132 -9.47 9.25 9.08
N ARG A 133 -10.03 10.33 9.63
CA ARG A 133 -10.31 11.55 8.87
C ARG A 133 -9.11 12.50 8.78
N THR A 134 -8.12 12.30 9.63
CA THR A 134 -6.91 13.13 9.68
C THR A 134 -5.65 12.27 9.64
N ALA A 135 -4.57 12.80 9.06
CA ALA A 135 -3.30 12.09 8.96
C ALA A 135 -2.74 11.73 10.35
N ARG A 136 -2.85 12.64 11.32
CA ARG A 136 -2.41 12.40 12.71
C ARG A 136 -3.12 11.20 13.33
N GLU A 137 -4.44 11.19 13.25
CA GLU A 137 -5.26 10.09 13.80
C GLU A 137 -4.95 8.78 13.07
N LEU A 138 -4.75 8.83 11.75
CA LEU A 138 -4.42 7.64 10.96
C LEU A 138 -3.09 7.04 11.40
N ILE A 139 -2.03 7.86 11.51
CA ILE A 139 -0.70 7.42 11.93
C ILE A 139 -0.77 6.79 13.33
N GLN A 140 -1.44 7.44 14.28
CA GLN A 140 -1.60 6.89 15.63
C GLN A 140 -2.25 5.50 15.62
N LYS A 141 -3.37 5.34 14.89
CA LYS A 141 -4.06 4.04 14.78
C LYS A 141 -3.20 2.98 14.09
N MET A 142 -2.34 3.38 13.15
CA MET A 142 -1.44 2.46 12.45
C MET A 142 -0.24 2.04 13.30
N GLU A 143 0.26 2.92 14.18
CA GLU A 143 1.31 2.58 15.16
C GLU A 143 0.79 1.61 16.22
N ASP A 144 -0.48 1.77 16.63
CA ASP A 144 -1.15 0.88 17.59
C ASP A 144 -1.67 -0.42 16.94
N TYR A 145 -1.47 -0.62 15.64
CA TYR A 145 -2.00 -1.76 14.91
C TYR A 145 -1.32 -3.06 15.32
N VAL A 146 -2.13 -4.03 15.72
CA VAL A 146 -1.74 -5.43 15.89
C VAL A 146 -2.48 -6.26 14.85
N PRO A 147 -1.79 -7.11 14.06
CA PRO A 147 -2.43 -8.03 13.14
C PRO A 147 -3.28 -9.04 13.92
N LEU A 148 -4.61 -8.86 13.88
CA LEU A 148 -5.58 -9.68 14.62
C LEU A 148 -6.38 -10.64 13.71
N HIS A 149 -6.00 -10.77 12.43
CA HIS A 149 -6.69 -11.64 11.49
C HIS A 149 -6.09 -13.04 11.42
N GLU A 150 -6.96 -14.05 11.30
CA GLU A 150 -6.54 -15.41 10.97
C GLU A 150 -6.07 -15.45 9.51
N GLN A 151 -4.81 -15.83 9.31
CA GLN A 151 -4.23 -16.00 7.98
C GLN A 151 -4.93 -17.14 7.24
N VAL A 152 -5.29 -16.92 5.98
CA VAL A 152 -5.94 -17.93 5.15
C VAL A 152 -4.96 -19.05 4.76
N ALA A 153 -3.68 -18.71 4.60
CA ALA A 153 -2.62 -19.66 4.26
C ALA A 153 -1.55 -19.70 5.37
N PRO A 154 -0.92 -20.86 5.62
CA PRO A 154 0.22 -20.94 6.53
C PRO A 154 1.38 -20.06 6.05
N SER A 155 2.07 -19.39 6.98
CA SER A 155 3.21 -18.51 6.67
C SER A 155 4.39 -19.17 5.92
N HIS A 156 4.50 -20.50 5.95
CA HIS A 156 5.54 -21.25 5.25
C HIS A 156 5.22 -21.52 3.77
N SER A 157 3.97 -21.34 3.32
CA SER A 157 3.54 -21.63 1.94
C SER A 157 4.09 -20.64 0.91
N TRP A 158 4.52 -19.47 1.36
CA TRP A 158 4.92 -18.35 0.50
C TRP A 158 6.44 -18.20 0.35
N LYS A 159 7.24 -19.08 0.99
CA LYS A 159 8.70 -19.12 0.77
C LYS A 159 8.98 -19.95 -0.48
N GLY A 160 9.32 -19.29 -1.58
CA GLY A 160 9.81 -19.95 -2.78
C GLY A 160 11.03 -20.83 -2.45
N GLU A 161 11.01 -22.08 -2.92
CA GLU A 161 12.18 -22.95 -2.91
C GLU A 161 13.35 -22.20 -3.56
N GLN A 162 14.44 -22.04 -2.81
CA GLN A 162 15.72 -21.69 -3.41
C GLN A 162 16.06 -22.82 -4.38
N CYS A 163 15.97 -22.56 -5.69
CA CYS A 163 16.57 -23.42 -6.71
C CYS A 163 18.06 -23.51 -6.44
N ASN A 164 18.47 -24.52 -5.66
CA ASN A 164 19.85 -24.87 -5.44
C ASN A 164 20.35 -25.50 -6.74
N GLY A 165 21.00 -24.68 -7.57
CA GLY A 165 21.77 -25.15 -8.70
C GLY A 165 22.82 -26.15 -8.20
N LYS A 166 22.69 -27.41 -8.61
CA LYS A 166 23.81 -28.34 -8.66
C LYS A 166 24.12 -28.60 -10.13
N LEU A 167 25.33 -28.18 -10.49
CA LEU A 167 26.08 -28.67 -11.65
C LEU A 167 26.22 -30.21 -11.55
#